data_AF-A0A3S4QZQ8-F1
#
_entry.id   AF-A0A3S4QZQ8-F1
#
_cell.length_a   1.000
_cell.length_b   1.000
_cell.length_c   1.000
_cell.angle_alpha   90.00
_cell.angle_beta   90.00
_cell.angle_gamma   90.00
#
_symmetry.space_group_name_H-M   'P 1'
#
loop_
_entity.id
_entity.type
_entity.pdbx_description
1 polymer ?
#
loop_
_entity_poly.entity_id
_entity_poly.type
_entity_poly.pdbx_seq_one_letter_code
_entity_poly.pdbx_strand_id
1 'polypeptide(L)'
;MKLLNNILKLIVIMYFGILAKNILQLTLGYLSNSENDIKLYKLYNLQESNYSYDFLLQLIFIYDFLFLAVIFYLPLYLILYLIVARFGNKVWLQIFYLITIYLLIIYFLGQSNFNYLFIIITTLIGLLNWFLFKKWIKIT
;
A
#
# COMPACT_ATOMS: atom_id res chain seq x y z
N MET A 1 -6.32 -16.27 -21.99
CA MET A 1 -7.05 -14.97 -21.90
C MET A 1 -7.48 -14.59 -20.48
N LYS A 2 -8.13 -15.46 -19.69
CA LYS A 2 -8.59 -15.13 -18.33
C LYS A 2 -7.49 -14.62 -17.38
N LEU A 3 -6.31 -15.25 -17.40
CA LEU A 3 -5.16 -14.87 -16.57
C LEU A 3 -4.66 -13.45 -16.89
N LEU A 4 -4.46 -13.14 -18.18
CA LEU A 4 -3.98 -11.84 -18.63
C LEU A 4 -4.95 -10.70 -18.22
N ASN A 5 -6.26 -10.95 -18.33
CA ASN A 5 -7.28 -10.00 -17.88
C ASN A 5 -7.27 -9.80 -16.37
N ASN A 6 -6.98 -10.85 -15.58
CA ASN A 6 -6.84 -10.72 -14.13
C ASN A 6 -5.57 -9.95 -13.75
N ILE A 7 -4.46 -10.10 -14.48
CA ILE A 7 -3.22 -9.34 -14.25
C ILE A 7 -3.44 -7.85 -14.49
N LEU A 8 -4.10 -7.46 -15.59
CA LEU A 8 -4.40 -6.04 -15.83
C LEU A 8 -5.27 -5.45 -14.72
N LYS A 9 -6.29 -6.18 -14.28
CA LYS A 9 -7.13 -5.76 -13.14
C LYS A 9 -6.33 -5.67 -11.85
N LEU A 10 -5.40 -6.60 -11.62
CA LEU A 10 -4.53 -6.60 -10.45
C LEU A 10 -3.64 -5.35 -10.42
N ILE A 11 -3.09 -4.94 -11.56
CA ILE A 11 -2.31 -3.70 -11.69
C ILE A 11 -3.18 -2.49 -11.33
N VAL A 12 -4.42 -2.43 -11.81
CA VAL A 12 -5.35 -1.35 -11.46
C VAL A 12 -5.64 -1.35 -9.95
N ILE A 13 -5.90 -2.51 -9.34
CA ILE A 13 -6.13 -2.64 -7.89
C ILE A 13 -4.90 -2.18 -7.10
N MET A 14 -3.71 -2.55 -7.55
CA MET A 14 -2.45 -2.11 -6.95
C MET A 14 -2.34 -0.59 -6.90
N TYR A 15 -2.60 0.10 -8.02
CA TYR A 15 -2.57 1.56 -8.06
C TYR A 15 -3.64 2.21 -7.17
N PHE A 16 -4.84 1.63 -7.07
CA PHE A 16 -5.83 2.08 -6.08
C PHE A 16 -5.32 1.94 -4.66
N GLY A 17 -4.65 0.83 -4.35
CA GLY A 17 -4.02 0.60 -3.05
C GLY A 17 -2.91 1.61 -2.75
N ILE A 18 -2.01 1.88 -3.69
CA ILE A 18 -0.91 2.87 -3.55
C ILE A 18 -1.48 4.27 -3.32
N LEU A 19 -2.48 4.66 -4.11
CA LEU A 19 -3.13 5.97 -3.98
C LEU A 19 -3.82 6.12 -2.63
N ALA A 20 -4.63 5.14 -2.22
CA ALA A 20 -5.29 5.17 -0.92
C ALA A 20 -4.29 5.17 0.24
N LYS A 21 -3.19 4.42 0.14
CA LYS A 21 -2.10 4.39 1.13
C LYS A 21 -1.51 5.79 1.32
N ASN A 22 -1.14 6.46 0.23
CA ASN A 22 -0.54 7.79 0.28
C ASN A 22 -1.50 8.85 0.81
N ILE A 23 -2.77 8.84 0.38
CA ILE A 23 -3.79 9.75 0.93
C ILE A 23 -3.94 9.56 2.44
N LEU A 24 -4.02 8.31 2.91
CA LEU A 24 -4.16 8.02 4.34
C LEU A 24 -2.90 8.40 5.13
N GLN A 25 -1.70 8.15 4.60
CA GLN A 25 -0.45 8.55 5.26
C GLN A 25 -0.33 10.06 5.41
N LEU A 26 -0.67 10.81 4.35
CA LEU A 26 -0.68 12.27 4.37
C LEU A 26 -1.71 12.82 5.35
N THR A 27 -2.94 12.30 5.28
CA THR A 27 -4.04 12.78 6.12
C THR A 27 -3.76 12.50 7.58
N LEU A 28 -3.32 11.29 7.93
CA LEU A 28 -3.00 10.93 9.31
C LEU A 28 -1.71 11.58 9.78
N GLY A 29 -0.71 11.73 8.91
CA GLY A 29 0.54 12.42 9.25
C GLY A 29 0.33 13.90 9.58
N TYR A 30 -0.53 14.57 8.82
CA TYR A 30 -0.99 15.92 9.12
C TYR A 30 -1.71 15.99 10.47
N LEU A 31 -2.67 15.09 10.73
CA LEU A 31 -3.45 15.10 11.98
C LEU A 31 -2.61 14.74 13.22
N SER A 32 -1.53 13.97 13.05
CA SER A 32 -0.66 13.53 14.15
C SER A 32 0.61 14.37 14.32
N ASN A 33 0.79 15.46 13.55
CA ASN A 33 2.03 16.24 13.49
C ASN A 33 3.29 15.34 13.37
N SER A 34 3.24 14.38 12.45
CA SER A 34 4.36 13.44 12.25
C SER A 34 5.57 14.11 11.59
N GLU A 35 6.77 13.60 11.86
CA GLU A 35 8.01 14.03 11.21
C GLU A 35 7.93 14.02 9.67
N ASN A 36 8.78 14.84 9.04
CA ASN A 36 8.81 15.12 7.61
C ASN A 36 9.46 14.00 6.74
N ASP A 37 10.06 12.98 7.35
CA ASP A 37 10.75 11.95 6.57
C ASP A 37 9.77 11.10 5.73
N ILE A 38 9.66 11.40 4.43
CA ILE A 38 8.90 10.59 3.47
C ILE A 38 9.55 9.20 3.39
N LYS A 39 8.93 8.24 4.07
CA LYS A 39 9.32 6.84 4.11
C LYS A 39 8.11 5.95 3.88
N LEU A 40 8.34 4.82 3.20
CA LEU A 40 7.29 3.85 2.84
C LEU A 40 6.43 3.35 4.01
N TYR A 41 7.00 3.33 5.21
CA TYR A 41 6.45 2.75 6.43
C TYR A 41 6.17 3.79 7.52
N LYS A 42 6.28 5.09 7.22
CA LYS A 42 6.00 6.17 8.17
C LYS A 42 4.84 7.03 7.69
N LEU A 43 4.16 7.66 8.64
CA LEU A 43 3.35 8.84 8.34
C LEU A 43 4.29 9.99 8.03
N TYR A 44 3.87 10.89 7.17
CA TYR A 44 4.66 12.08 6.84
C TYR A 44 3.74 13.28 6.73
N ASN A 45 4.18 14.40 7.30
CA ASN A 45 3.50 15.69 7.21
C ASN A 45 4.26 16.60 6.27
N LEU A 46 3.63 16.98 5.16
CA LEU A 46 4.26 17.88 4.18
C LEU A 46 4.42 19.31 4.71
N GLN A 47 3.64 19.74 5.71
CA GLN A 47 3.79 21.07 6.31
C GLN A 47 5.09 21.26 7.07
N GLU A 48 5.60 20.18 7.66
CA GLU A 48 6.86 20.18 8.42
C GLU A 48 8.09 20.07 7.49
N SER A 49 7.88 20.21 6.17
CA SER A 49 8.93 20.06 5.18
C SER A 49 9.65 21.34 4.82
N ASN A 50 10.97 21.24 4.70
CA ASN A 50 11.80 22.29 4.12
C ASN A 50 11.68 22.35 2.59
N TYR A 51 11.07 21.35 1.95
CA TYR A 51 10.87 21.31 0.50
C TYR A 51 9.50 21.84 0.11
N SER A 52 9.37 22.33 -1.12
CA SER A 52 8.08 22.78 -1.65
C SER A 52 7.11 21.61 -1.83
N TYR A 53 5.81 21.88 -1.68
CA TYR A 53 4.74 20.90 -1.89
C TYR A 53 4.82 20.23 -3.25
N ASP A 54 5.07 20.99 -4.31
CA ASP A 54 5.15 20.47 -5.67
C ASP A 54 6.31 19.47 -5.82
N PHE A 55 7.47 19.76 -5.22
CA PHE A 55 8.60 18.85 -5.25
C PHE A 55 8.30 17.54 -4.49
N LEU A 56 7.64 17.63 -3.33
CA LEU A 56 7.28 16.45 -2.54
C LEU A 56 6.23 15.59 -3.26
N LEU A 57 5.25 16.20 -3.92
CA LEU A 57 4.27 15.49 -4.75
C LEU A 57 4.93 14.79 -5.93
N GLN A 58 5.90 15.44 -6.60
CA GLN A 58 6.70 14.81 -7.66
C GLN A 58 7.50 13.63 -7.12
N LEU A 59 8.10 13.77 -5.94
CA LEU A 59 8.87 12.71 -5.30
C LEU A 59 7.98 11.50 -4.97
N ILE A 60 6.80 11.73 -4.37
CA ILE A 60 5.81 10.67 -4.13
C ILE A 60 5.40 10.01 -5.45
N PHE A 61 5.10 10.80 -6.48
CA PHE A 61 4.70 10.25 -7.78
C PHE A 61 5.79 9.36 -8.38
N ILE A 62 7.02 9.84 -8.46
CA ILE A 62 8.14 9.10 -9.05
C ILE A 62 8.47 7.85 -8.23
N TYR A 63 8.61 7.98 -6.91
CA TYR A 63 8.99 6.85 -6.07
C TYR A 63 7.86 5.83 -5.93
N ASP A 64 6.66 6.24 -5.49
CA ASP A 64 5.60 5.29 -5.16
C ASP A 64 4.86 4.74 -6.38
N PHE A 65 4.62 5.57 -7.40
CA PHE A 65 3.82 5.18 -8.57
C PHE A 65 4.64 4.67 -9.74
N LEU A 66 5.95 4.96 -9.83
CA LEU A 66 6.80 4.43 -10.91
C LEU A 66 7.75 3.37 -10.38
N PHE A 67 8.70 3.74 -9.53
CA PHE A 67 9.77 2.82 -9.13
C PHE A 67 9.28 1.70 -8.21
N LEU A 68 8.66 2.04 -7.09
CA LEU A 68 8.20 1.07 -6.10
C LEU A 68 7.00 0.27 -6.61
N ALA A 69 6.17 0.87 -7.47
CA ALA A 69 5.07 0.18 -8.14
C ALA A 69 5.54 -1.09 -8.85
N VAL A 70 6.63 -0.99 -9.61
CA VAL A 70 7.16 -2.12 -10.39
C VAL A 70 8.03 -3.05 -9.54
N ILE A 71 8.93 -2.50 -8.72
CA ILE A 71 9.95 -3.30 -8.02
C ILE A 71 9.37 -4.01 -6.80
N PHE A 72 8.44 -3.38 -6.06
CA PHE A 72 7.91 -3.92 -4.81
C PHE A 72 6.43 -4.24 -4.90
N TYR A 73 5.58 -3.27 -5.26
CA TYR A 73 4.14 -3.47 -5.18
C TYR A 73 3.64 -4.54 -6.15
N LEU A 74 4.11 -4.56 -7.40
CA LEU A 74 3.67 -5.55 -8.37
C LEU A 74 3.97 -6.99 -7.92
N PRO A 75 5.21 -7.34 -7.50
CA PRO A 75 5.49 -8.65 -6.90
C PRO A 75 4.58 -8.98 -5.70
N LEU A 76 4.37 -8.03 -4.79
CA LEU A 76 3.50 -8.25 -3.62
C LEU A 76 2.05 -8.55 -4.04
N TYR A 77 1.48 -7.77 -4.95
CA TYR A 77 0.12 -8.01 -5.44
C TYR A 77 0.02 -9.32 -6.22
N LEU A 78 1.06 -9.75 -6.94
CA LEU A 78 1.10 -11.06 -7.59
C LEU A 78 1.09 -12.21 -6.57
N ILE A 79 1.87 -12.10 -5.49
CA ILE A 79 1.86 -13.09 -4.40
C ILE A 79 0.48 -13.13 -3.74
N LEU A 80 -0.10 -11.96 -3.43
CA LEU A 80 -1.45 -11.87 -2.89
C LEU A 80 -2.49 -12.53 -3.81
N TYR A 81 -2.39 -12.31 -5.12
CA TYR A 81 -3.25 -12.96 -6.10
C TYR A 81 -3.13 -14.48 -6.06
N LEU A 82 -1.92 -15.04 -6.00
CA LEU A 82 -1.71 -16.49 -5.91
C LEU A 82 -2.30 -17.07 -4.62
N ILE A 83 -2.13 -16.38 -3.49
CA ILE A 83 -2.71 -16.78 -2.20
C ILE A 83 -4.24 -16.77 -2.31
N VAL A 84 -4.82 -15.69 -2.82
CA VAL A 84 -6.27 -15.54 -2.98
C VAL A 84 -6.85 -16.56 -3.97
N ALA A 85 -6.12 -16.88 -5.05
CA ALA A 85 -6.54 -17.91 -6.01
C ALA A 85 -6.58 -19.31 -5.38
N ARG A 86 -5.69 -19.60 -4.42
CA ARG A 86 -5.62 -20.91 -3.75
C ARG A 86 -6.58 -21.03 -2.56
N PHE A 87 -6.70 -20.00 -1.74
CA PHE A 87 -7.43 -20.05 -0.45
C PHE A 87 -8.76 -19.29 -0.48
N GLY A 88 -9.09 -18.66 -1.59
CA GLY A 88 -10.26 -17.81 -1.78
C GLY A 88 -10.06 -16.37 -1.29
N ASN A 89 -10.89 -15.46 -1.80
CA ASN A 89 -10.85 -14.04 -1.41
C ASN A 89 -11.56 -13.78 -0.07
N LYS A 90 -10.83 -13.95 1.03
CA LYS A 90 -11.31 -13.71 2.41
C LYS A 90 -10.78 -12.38 2.96
N VAL A 91 -11.61 -11.64 3.69
CA VAL A 91 -11.25 -10.33 4.29
C VAL A 91 -10.02 -10.45 5.18
N TRP A 92 -10.02 -11.42 6.10
CA TRP A 92 -8.92 -11.60 7.06
C TRP A 92 -7.59 -11.89 6.37
N LEU A 93 -7.60 -12.58 5.23
CA LEU A 93 -6.41 -12.92 4.47
C LEU A 93 -5.76 -11.66 3.88
N GLN A 94 -6.56 -10.77 3.32
CA GLN A 94 -6.12 -9.50 2.74
C GLN A 94 -5.49 -8.58 3.80
N ILE A 95 -6.15 -8.46 4.96
CA ILE A 95 -5.66 -7.67 6.09
C ILE A 95 -4.39 -8.28 6.67
N PHE A 96 -4.40 -9.58 6.98
CA PHE A 96 -3.25 -10.28 7.56
C PHE A 96 -2.02 -10.21 6.65
N TYR A 97 -2.21 -10.35 5.34
CA TYR A 97 -1.14 -10.24 4.36
C TYR A 97 -0.47 -8.86 4.40
N LEU A 98 -1.26 -7.77 4.38
CA LEU A 98 -0.71 -6.42 4.40
C LEU A 98 -0.04 -6.06 5.73
N ILE A 99 -0.64 -6.48 6.86
CA ILE A 99 -0.03 -6.29 8.19
C ILE A 99 1.30 -7.04 8.25
N THR A 100 1.37 -8.27 7.73
CA THR A 100 2.62 -9.05 7.71
C THR A 100 3.70 -8.34 6.89
N ILE A 101 3.37 -7.82 5.71
CA ILE A 101 4.32 -7.03 4.90
C ILE A 101 4.81 -5.81 5.68
N TYR A 102 3.91 -5.07 6.33
CA TYR A 102 4.28 -3.91 7.11
C TYR A 102 5.23 -4.26 8.26
N LEU A 103 4.95 -5.31 9.01
CA LEU A 103 5.82 -5.80 10.08
C LEU A 103 7.20 -6.21 9.55
N LEU A 104 7.26 -6.89 8.40
CA LEU A 104 8.53 -7.24 7.75
C LEU A 104 9.32 -5.99 7.33
N ILE A 105 8.65 -5.01 6.73
CA ILE A 105 9.28 -3.75 6.33
C ILE A 105 9.87 -3.02 7.54
N ILE A 106 9.15 -2.95 8.66
CA ILE A 106 9.69 -2.34 9.89
C ILE A 106 10.87 -3.14 10.42
N TYR A 107 10.76 -4.46 10.44
CA TYR A 107 11.82 -5.33 10.95
C TYR A 107 13.12 -5.15 10.16
N PHE A 108 13.06 -5.08 8.83
CA PHE A 108 14.24 -4.95 7.98
C PHE A 108 14.72 -3.51 7.76
N LEU A 109 13.81 -2.53 7.68
CA LEU A 109 14.14 -1.16 7.26
C LEU A 109 13.85 -0.10 8.33
N GLY A 110 13.06 -0.44 9.36
CA GLY A 110 12.43 0.53 10.26
C GLY A 110 13.18 0.82 11.55
N GLN A 111 14.24 0.09 11.89
CA GLN A 111 14.98 0.21 13.18
C GLN A 111 14.04 0.43 14.39
N SER A 112 12.94 -0.35 14.47
CA SER A 112 11.95 -0.28 15.55
C SER A 112 11.05 0.97 15.62
N ASN A 113 10.97 1.78 14.57
CA ASN A 113 9.99 2.88 14.46
C ASN A 113 8.58 2.37 14.12
N PHE A 114 7.99 1.63 15.06
CA PHE A 114 6.66 1.07 14.93
C PHE A 114 5.59 2.16 15.07
N ASN A 115 4.66 2.23 14.11
CA ASN A 115 3.54 3.18 14.17
C ASN A 115 2.19 2.44 14.17
N TYR A 116 1.46 2.54 15.28
CA TYR A 116 0.13 1.93 15.43
C TYR A 116 -0.89 2.47 14.43
N LEU A 117 -0.79 3.75 14.04
CA LEU A 117 -1.68 4.35 13.04
C LEU A 117 -1.49 3.71 11.66
N PHE A 118 -0.29 3.24 11.34
CA PHE A 118 -0.04 2.54 10.09
C PHE A 118 -0.70 1.15 10.05
N ILE A 119 -0.96 0.52 11.19
CA ILE A 119 -1.79 -0.70 11.25
C ILE A 119 -3.23 -0.39 10.81
N ILE A 120 -3.76 0.77 11.21
CA ILE A 120 -5.08 1.22 10.78
C ILE A 120 -5.08 1.43 9.25
N ILE A 121 -4.06 2.09 8.71
CA ILE A 121 -3.89 2.26 7.26
C ILE A 121 -3.88 0.89 6.56
N THR A 122 -3.01 -0.02 6.97
CA THR A 122 -2.88 -1.34 6.33
C THR A 122 -4.17 -2.16 6.42
N THR A 123 -4.92 -2.04 7.52
CA THR A 123 -6.24 -2.66 7.67
C THR A 123 -7.25 -2.09 6.67
N LEU A 124 -7.32 -0.76 6.53
CA LEU A 124 -8.22 -0.10 5.57
C LEU A 124 -7.87 -0.46 4.12
N ILE A 125 -6.59 -0.52 3.77
CA ILE A 125 -6.13 -0.99 2.46
C ILE A 125 -6.48 -2.46 2.25
N GLY A 126 -6.41 -3.30 3.28
CA GLY A 126 -6.82 -4.71 3.21
C GLY A 126 -8.31 -4.87 2.90
N LEU A 127 -9.15 -4.05 3.52
CA LEU A 127 -10.59 -4.00 3.22
C LEU A 127 -10.86 -3.52 1.80
N LEU A 128 -10.17 -2.48 1.34
CA LEU A 128 -10.26 -1.98 -0.04
C LEU A 128 -9.86 -3.07 -1.04
N ASN A 129 -8.72 -3.74 -0.81
CA ASN A 129 -8.22 -4.81 -1.66
C ASN A 129 -9.21 -5.98 -1.71
N TRP A 130 -9.73 -6.43 -0.57
CA TRP A 130 -10.76 -7.47 -0.53
C TRP A 130 -11.96 -7.11 -1.41
N PHE A 131 -12.48 -5.89 -1.27
CA PHE A 131 -13.63 -5.40 -2.01
C PHE A 131 -13.35 -5.39 -3.52
N LEU A 132 -12.21 -4.84 -3.93
CA LEU A 132 -11.85 -4.75 -5.34
C LEU A 132 -11.56 -6.13 -5.96
N PHE A 133 -10.89 -7.02 -5.23
CA PHE A 133 -10.70 -8.41 -5.67
C PHE A 133 -12.05 -9.12 -5.86
N LYS A 134 -12.99 -8.94 -4.93
CA LYS A 134 -14.33 -9.53 -5.02
C LYS A 134 -15.09 -9.00 -6.24
N LYS A 135 -14.94 -7.70 -6.54
CA LYS A 135 -15.65 -7.04 -7.63
C LYS A 135 -15.06 -7.35 -9.00
N TRP A 136 -13.74 -7.42 -9.13
CA TRP A 136 -13.08 -7.42 -10.43
C TRP A 136 -12.35 -8.71 -10.79
N ILE A 137 -11.74 -9.40 -9.83
CA ILE A 137 -10.95 -10.60 -10.09
C ILE A 137 -11.88 -11.81 -10.16
N LYS A 138 -11.91 -12.46 -11.34
CA LYS A 138 -12.66 -13.71 -11.51
C LYS A 138 -11.73 -14.87 -11.21
N ILE A 139 -11.92 -15.47 -10.04
CA ILE A 139 -11.26 -16.69 -9.60
C ILE A 139 -12.20 -17.83 -9.98
N THR A 140 -12.00 -18.43 -11.15
CA THR A 140 -12.70 -19.63 -11.63
C THR A 140 -11.72 -20.76 -11.71
#